data_AF-A0A5C7M7B5-F1
#
_entry.id   AF-A0A5C7M7B5-F1
#
_cell.length_a   1.000
_cell.length_b   1.000
_cell.length_c   1.000
_cell.angle_alpha   90.00
_cell.angle_beta   90.00
_cell.angle_gamma   90.00
#
_symmetry.space_group_name_H-M   'P 1'
#
loop_
_entity.id
_entity.type
_entity.pdbx_description
1 polymer ?
#
loop_
_entity_poly.entity_id
_entity_poly.type
_entity_poly.pdbx_seq_one_letter_code
_entity_poly.pdbx_strand_id
1 'polypeptide(L)'
;MTIELMAAPRSADETALAVEPTPDAAAAPGVAVHLPVLLVGLRWLFDTEQPAGAVQCPAGDSLPSVGGRAFRFIPADRDGRAVLGIAVTTGIAGDAIGGHEAADFIDLLEGMGEEVLAINSVAAGAFYLLTLARPAHPTLRSAVVRHRAQHRADSTASPFGPAQHPADAGRRVSASDLQRQLATAAAAQASEPQPSDAGGVQWMDRFGFPTTEAVAGTELSLAVQV
;
A
#
# COMPACT_ATOMS: atom_id res chain seq x y z
N MET A 1 38.00 -9.94 69.05
CA MET A 1 37.49 -10.83 67.98
C MET A 1 37.70 -10.08 66.69
N THR A 2 38.76 -10.46 65.97
CA THR A 2 39.36 -9.74 64.86
C THR A 2 39.02 -10.52 63.60
N ILE A 3 38.40 -9.89 62.59
CA ILE A 3 38.16 -10.55 61.30
C ILE A 3 39.08 -9.91 60.28
N GLU A 4 40.09 -10.68 59.88
CA GLU A 4 41.00 -10.35 58.79
C GLU A 4 40.31 -10.45 57.43
N LEU A 5 40.63 -9.45 56.63
CA LEU A 5 40.39 -9.31 55.20
C LEU A 5 41.41 -10.17 54.45
N MET A 6 40.96 -11.13 53.63
CA MET A 6 41.82 -11.81 52.65
C MET A 6 41.32 -11.50 51.24
N ALA A 7 42.22 -11.00 50.42
CA ALA A 7 42.01 -10.63 49.03
C ALA A 7 42.59 -11.67 48.05
N ALA A 8 41.79 -11.96 47.01
CA ALA A 8 42.14 -12.37 45.63
C ALA A 8 42.74 -13.79 45.39
N PRO A 9 42.49 -14.46 44.23
CA PRO A 9 42.85 -13.95 42.89
C PRO A 9 41.80 -14.13 41.76
N ARG A 10 42.19 -13.61 40.59
CA ARG A 10 41.48 -13.35 39.34
C ARG A 10 41.16 -14.58 38.47
N SER A 11 40.18 -14.37 37.58
CA SER A 11 39.97 -14.93 36.23
C SER A 11 39.59 -16.41 36.07
N ALA A 12 38.34 -16.62 35.68
CA ALA A 12 37.97 -17.58 34.65
C ALA A 12 37.07 -16.85 33.63
N ASP A 13 37.67 -16.58 32.48
CA ASP A 13 37.04 -16.25 31.22
C ASP A 13 36.55 -17.58 30.64
N GLU A 14 35.24 -17.79 30.47
CA GLU A 14 34.75 -18.71 29.44
C GLU A 14 33.25 -18.46 29.16
N THR A 15 33.00 -17.87 28.00
CA THR A 15 31.82 -18.02 27.15
C THR A 15 30.45 -17.73 27.80
N ALA A 16 30.14 -16.44 27.88
CA ALA A 16 28.77 -16.03 27.65
C ALA A 16 28.35 -16.56 26.27
N LEU A 17 27.58 -17.66 26.27
CA LEU A 17 26.84 -18.11 25.11
C LEU A 17 25.98 -16.91 24.68
N ALA A 18 26.44 -16.19 23.65
CA ALA A 18 25.57 -15.44 22.80
C ALA A 18 24.57 -16.45 22.23
N VAL A 19 23.40 -16.52 22.87
CA VAL A 19 22.24 -17.15 22.25
C VAL A 19 21.89 -16.23 21.10
N GLU A 20 22.50 -16.51 19.95
CA GLU A 20 22.02 -16.06 18.65
C GLU A 20 20.51 -16.32 18.63
N PRO A 21 19.66 -15.30 18.38
CA PRO A 21 18.24 -15.52 18.30
C PRO A 21 18.01 -16.49 17.15
N THR A 22 17.62 -17.71 17.50
CA THR A 22 17.19 -18.71 16.54
C THR A 22 16.02 -18.09 15.78
N PRO A 23 16.09 -17.90 14.45
CA PRO A 23 14.94 -17.44 13.69
C PRO A 23 14.02 -18.65 13.56
N ASP A 24 13.23 -18.91 14.60
CA ASP A 24 12.29 -20.03 14.61
C ASP A 24 10.84 -19.54 14.59
N ALA A 25 10.05 -20.33 13.87
CA ALA A 25 8.66 -20.16 13.49
C ALA A 25 8.42 -19.07 12.45
N ALA A 26 8.24 -19.50 11.19
CA ALA A 26 7.64 -18.76 10.08
C ALA A 26 6.83 -17.54 10.56
N ALA A 27 7.48 -16.37 10.58
CA ALA A 27 6.86 -15.15 11.06
C ALA A 27 5.55 -14.98 10.31
N ALA A 28 4.44 -14.84 11.05
CA ALA A 28 3.19 -14.41 10.45
C ALA A 28 3.52 -13.23 9.53
N PRO A 29 3.06 -13.22 8.26
CA PRO A 29 3.46 -12.19 7.32
C PRO A 29 3.18 -10.84 7.98
N GLY A 30 4.24 -10.06 8.21
CA GLY A 30 4.13 -8.77 8.89
C GLY A 30 3.17 -7.86 8.15
N VAL A 31 2.73 -6.78 8.81
CA VAL A 31 1.69 -5.87 8.29
C VAL A 31 1.95 -5.33 6.88
N ALA A 32 3.21 -5.37 6.43
CA ALA A 32 3.63 -5.04 5.06
C ALA A 32 2.90 -5.86 3.97
N VAL A 33 2.40 -7.05 4.27
CA VAL A 33 1.57 -7.83 3.31
C VAL A 33 0.29 -7.09 2.90
N HIS A 34 -0.17 -6.16 3.73
CA HIS A 34 -1.35 -5.33 3.47
C HIS A 34 -1.05 -4.07 2.66
N LEU A 35 0.23 -3.78 2.40
CA LEU A 35 0.67 -2.57 1.70
C LEU A 35 -0.06 -2.34 0.36
N PRO A 36 -0.27 -3.35 -0.52
CA PRO A 36 -1.00 -3.12 -1.77
C PRO A 36 -2.42 -2.59 -1.55
N VAL A 37 -3.13 -3.11 -0.54
CA VAL A 37 -4.51 -2.69 -0.23
C VAL A 37 -4.52 -1.29 0.38
N LEU A 38 -3.57 -1.01 1.28
CA LEU A 38 -3.41 0.31 1.89
C LEU A 38 -3.11 1.37 0.83
N LEU A 39 -2.17 1.13 -0.09
CA LEU A 39 -1.84 2.07 -1.16
C LEU A 39 -3.05 2.40 -2.04
N VAL A 40 -3.85 1.39 -2.41
CA VAL A 40 -5.08 1.62 -3.20
C VAL A 40 -6.09 2.46 -2.45
N GLY A 41 -6.36 2.12 -1.19
CA GLY A 41 -7.36 2.82 -0.41
C GLY A 41 -6.92 4.23 0.02
N LEU A 42 -5.64 4.45 0.30
CA LEU A 42 -5.09 5.78 0.59
C LEU A 42 -5.12 6.67 -0.66
N ARG A 43 -4.75 6.13 -1.83
CA ARG A 43 -4.90 6.84 -3.11
C ARG A 43 -6.36 7.20 -3.38
N TRP A 44 -7.29 6.29 -3.09
CA TRP A 44 -8.73 6.59 -3.19
C TRP A 44 -9.14 7.72 -2.25
N LEU A 45 -8.69 7.66 -1.00
CA LEU A 45 -9.08 8.58 0.07
C LEU A 45 -8.53 9.99 -0.14
N PHE A 46 -7.29 10.12 -0.59
CA PHE A 46 -6.57 11.39 -0.59
C PHE A 46 -6.36 11.99 -1.98
N ASP A 47 -6.24 11.18 -3.01
CA ASP A 47 -5.76 11.64 -4.32
C ASP A 47 -6.76 11.40 -5.46
N THR A 48 -7.88 10.72 -5.19
CA THR A 48 -8.86 10.38 -6.22
C THR A 48 -10.00 11.38 -6.27
N GLU A 49 -10.06 12.12 -7.37
CA GLU A 49 -11.18 13.00 -7.66
C GLU A 49 -12.48 12.21 -7.84
N GLN A 50 -13.56 12.80 -7.34
CA GLN A 50 -14.90 12.24 -7.49
C GLN A 50 -15.63 13.02 -8.58
N PRO A 51 -16.36 12.34 -9.48
CA PRO A 51 -17.13 13.00 -10.51
C PRO A 51 -18.11 14.04 -9.93
N ALA A 52 -18.39 15.07 -10.70
CA ALA A 52 -19.43 16.03 -10.35
C ALA A 52 -20.76 15.30 -10.12
N GLY A 53 -21.40 15.55 -8.99
CA GLY A 53 -22.64 14.86 -8.62
C GLY A 53 -22.46 13.47 -7.97
N ALA A 54 -21.24 12.94 -7.79
CA ALA A 54 -21.01 11.66 -7.12
C ALA A 54 -21.49 11.62 -5.65
N VAL A 55 -22.33 10.68 -5.24
CA VAL A 55 -22.78 10.58 -3.84
C VAL A 55 -22.00 9.47 -3.13
N GLN A 56 -21.37 9.78 -2.00
CA GLN A 56 -20.53 8.82 -1.26
C GLN A 56 -21.02 8.61 0.17
N CYS A 57 -21.11 7.34 0.59
CA CYS A 57 -21.45 6.98 1.96
C CYS A 57 -20.43 7.55 2.96
N PRO A 58 -20.86 8.22 4.05
CA PRO A 58 -19.95 8.72 5.09
C PRO A 58 -19.12 7.62 5.76
N ALA A 59 -19.63 6.39 5.84
CA ALA A 59 -18.92 5.24 6.38
C ALA A 59 -17.77 4.74 5.47
N GLY A 60 -17.58 5.40 4.32
CA GLY A 60 -16.48 5.15 3.42
C GLY A 60 -16.62 3.91 2.55
N ASP A 61 -15.49 3.38 2.11
CA ASP A 61 -15.41 2.14 1.35
C ASP A 61 -14.55 1.10 2.09
N SER A 62 -14.73 -0.18 1.76
CA SER A 62 -14.01 -1.27 2.44
C SER A 62 -13.33 -2.19 1.44
N LEU A 63 -12.05 -2.47 1.67
CA LEU A 63 -11.25 -3.38 0.87
C LEU A 63 -10.84 -4.60 1.71
N PRO A 64 -11.14 -5.82 1.26
CA PRO A 64 -10.63 -7.02 1.92
C PRO A 64 -9.11 -7.12 1.71
N SER A 65 -8.42 -7.67 2.69
CA SER A 65 -7.01 -8.02 2.61
C SER A 65 -6.79 -9.48 3.01
N VAL A 66 -5.55 -9.91 2.97
CA VAL A 66 -5.16 -11.27 3.37
C VAL A 66 -5.21 -11.43 4.90
N GLY A 67 -5.03 -12.65 5.40
CA GLY A 67 -4.89 -12.91 6.84
C GLY A 67 -6.15 -12.59 7.67
N GLY A 68 -7.32 -12.54 7.03
CA GLY A 68 -8.55 -12.22 7.75
C GLY A 68 -8.63 -10.76 8.21
N ARG A 69 -7.99 -9.86 7.46
CA ARG A 69 -8.05 -8.42 7.69
C ARG A 69 -8.86 -7.75 6.58
N ALA A 70 -9.53 -6.66 6.91
CA ALA A 70 -10.11 -5.75 5.94
C ALA A 70 -9.90 -4.30 6.38
N PHE A 71 -9.77 -3.41 5.41
CA PHE A 71 -9.51 -2.00 5.65
C PHE A 71 -10.71 -1.16 5.22
N ARG A 72 -11.18 -0.28 6.09
CA ARG A 72 -12.26 0.66 5.83
C ARG A 72 -11.70 2.08 5.73
N PHE A 73 -11.84 2.71 4.58
CA PHE A 73 -11.34 4.05 4.32
C PHE A 73 -12.49 5.04 4.47
N ILE A 74 -12.50 5.84 5.55
CA ILE A 74 -13.60 6.72 5.94
C ILE A 74 -13.21 8.17 5.59
N PRO A 75 -13.90 8.83 4.64
CA PRO A 75 -13.52 10.18 4.20
C PRO A 75 -13.76 11.28 5.22
N ALA A 76 -14.76 11.10 6.09
CA ALA A 76 -15.13 12.07 7.11
C ALA A 76 -15.88 11.36 8.24
N ASP A 77 -15.23 11.27 9.39
CA ASP A 77 -15.86 10.87 10.64
C ASP A 77 -16.83 11.96 11.16
N ARG A 78 -17.17 11.88 12.45
CA ARG A 78 -18.04 12.87 13.11
C ARG A 78 -17.41 14.27 13.13
N ASP A 79 -16.09 14.34 13.32
CA ASP A 79 -15.33 15.58 13.41
C ASP A 79 -14.82 16.05 12.03
N GLY A 80 -15.15 15.30 10.97
CA GLY A 80 -14.79 15.61 9.59
C GLY A 80 -13.36 15.23 9.23
N ARG A 81 -12.70 14.40 10.04
CA ARG A 81 -11.36 13.86 9.81
C ARG A 81 -11.43 12.57 8.99
N ALA A 82 -10.37 12.31 8.24
CA ALA A 82 -10.22 11.04 7.55
C ALA A 82 -9.81 9.96 8.57
N VAL A 83 -10.37 8.76 8.42
CA VAL A 83 -10.11 7.65 9.34
C VAL A 83 -9.88 6.37 8.56
N LEU A 84 -8.86 5.60 8.96
CA LEU A 84 -8.64 4.24 8.51
C LEU A 84 -9.14 3.27 9.57
N GLY A 85 -10.10 2.44 9.21
CA GLY A 85 -10.56 1.32 10.01
C GLY A 85 -9.82 0.04 9.64
N ILE A 86 -9.40 -0.74 10.61
CA ILE A 86 -8.83 -2.08 10.43
C ILE A 86 -9.75 -3.07 11.11
N ALA A 87 -10.28 -4.02 10.35
CA ALA A 87 -11.25 -5.01 10.80
C ALA A 87 -10.69 -6.43 10.74
N VAL A 88 -10.97 -7.21 11.77
CA VAL A 88 -10.86 -8.67 11.73
C VAL A 88 -12.10 -9.25 11.05
N THR A 89 -11.92 -10.15 10.10
CA THR A 89 -13.01 -10.73 9.28
C THR A 89 -13.15 -12.24 9.39
N THR A 90 -12.26 -12.93 10.13
CA THR A 90 -12.27 -14.39 10.25
C THR A 90 -13.44 -14.95 11.06
N GLY A 91 -14.01 -14.14 11.97
CA GLY A 91 -15.02 -14.58 12.93
C GLY A 91 -14.50 -15.60 13.96
N ILE A 92 -13.18 -15.82 14.03
CA ILE A 92 -12.56 -16.74 14.97
C ILE A 92 -12.48 -16.07 16.35
N ALA A 93 -12.98 -16.75 17.37
CA ALA A 93 -12.92 -16.25 18.74
C ALA A 93 -11.45 -16.05 19.18
N GLY A 94 -11.13 -14.83 19.62
CA GLY A 94 -9.77 -14.46 20.03
C GLY A 94 -8.88 -13.94 18.90
N ASP A 95 -9.32 -13.96 17.63
CA ASP A 95 -8.66 -13.21 16.58
C ASP A 95 -8.98 -11.71 16.78
N ALA A 96 -7.97 -10.98 17.22
CA ALA A 96 -8.05 -9.57 17.53
C ALA A 96 -6.75 -8.90 17.08
N ILE A 97 -6.84 -7.62 16.76
CA ILE A 97 -5.65 -6.83 16.44
C ILE A 97 -4.96 -6.51 17.77
N GLY A 98 -3.79 -7.11 17.95
CA GLY A 98 -2.95 -6.93 19.14
C GLY A 98 -2.29 -5.54 19.16
N GLY A 99 -1.80 -5.12 20.33
CA GLY A 99 -1.13 -3.83 20.47
C GLY A 99 0.13 -3.69 19.59
N HIS A 100 0.88 -4.78 19.40
CA HIS A 100 2.04 -4.78 18.52
C HIS A 100 1.65 -4.65 17.04
N GLU A 101 0.65 -5.43 16.60
CA GLU A 101 0.12 -5.33 15.24
C GLU A 101 -0.42 -3.91 14.95
N ALA A 102 -1.10 -3.29 15.92
CA ALA A 102 -1.56 -1.91 15.80
C ALA A 102 -0.41 -0.89 15.70
N ALA A 103 0.67 -1.07 16.48
CA ALA A 103 1.87 -0.24 16.39
C ALA A 103 2.56 -0.39 15.03
N ASP A 104 2.71 -1.62 14.54
CA ASP A 104 3.31 -1.88 13.24
C ASP A 104 2.49 -1.23 12.10
N PHE A 105 1.16 -1.21 12.20
CA PHE A 105 0.32 -0.48 11.25
C PHE A 105 0.54 1.03 11.29
N ILE A 106 0.76 1.61 12.47
CA ILE A 106 1.08 3.03 12.61
C ILE A 106 2.43 3.31 11.95
N ASP A 107 3.46 2.54 12.28
CA ASP A 107 4.80 2.67 11.69
C ASP A 107 4.76 2.53 10.15
N LEU A 108 3.93 1.61 9.64
CA LEU A 108 3.73 1.44 8.21
C LEU A 108 3.06 2.67 7.57
N LEU A 109 2.04 3.25 8.21
CA LEU A 109 1.37 4.46 7.73
C LEU A 109 2.30 5.68 7.74
N GLU A 110 3.04 5.86 8.83
CA GLU A 110 4.03 6.94 8.95
C GLU A 110 5.17 6.77 7.94
N GLY A 111 5.61 5.54 7.69
CA GLY A 111 6.57 5.22 6.63
C GLY A 111 6.05 5.51 5.21
N MET A 112 4.73 5.51 5.00
CA MET A 112 4.08 5.97 3.76
C MET A 112 3.86 7.49 3.72
N GLY A 113 4.22 8.21 4.78
CA GLY A 113 4.06 9.66 4.92
C GLY A 113 2.70 10.10 5.48
N GLU A 114 1.90 9.18 6.03
CA GLU A 114 0.60 9.48 6.62
C GLU A 114 0.68 9.51 8.16
N GLU A 115 0.44 10.68 8.75
CA GLU A 115 0.48 10.88 10.20
C GLU A 115 -0.82 10.42 10.88
N VAL A 116 -0.70 9.62 11.95
CA VAL A 116 -1.82 9.14 12.76
C VAL A 116 -1.99 10.00 14.01
N LEU A 117 -3.11 10.70 14.11
CA LEU A 117 -3.41 11.62 15.22
C LEU A 117 -4.02 10.94 16.44
N ALA A 118 -4.75 9.84 16.24
CA ALA A 118 -5.42 9.12 17.31
C ALA A 118 -5.70 7.68 16.91
N ILE A 119 -5.69 6.80 17.91
CA ILE A 119 -6.06 5.39 17.80
C ILE A 119 -7.25 5.10 18.73
N ASN A 120 -8.23 4.35 18.23
CA ASN A 120 -9.35 3.88 19.03
C ASN A 120 -9.61 2.40 18.74
N SER A 121 -9.63 1.58 19.78
CA SER A 121 -9.98 0.17 19.72
C SER A 121 -11.46 -0.01 20.04
N VAL A 122 -12.16 -0.70 19.15
CA VAL A 122 -13.60 -0.97 19.23
C VAL A 122 -13.82 -2.48 19.25
N ALA A 123 -14.90 -2.92 19.91
CA ALA A 123 -15.33 -4.32 19.94
C ALA A 123 -14.21 -5.28 20.38
N ALA A 124 -13.55 -4.98 21.50
CA ALA A 124 -12.48 -5.79 22.09
C ALA A 124 -11.31 -6.09 21.12
N GLY A 125 -10.97 -5.13 20.26
CA GLY A 125 -9.85 -5.25 19.32
C GLY A 125 -10.20 -5.94 18.00
N ALA A 126 -11.46 -6.29 17.77
CA ALA A 126 -11.93 -6.77 16.46
C ALA A 126 -11.97 -5.65 15.40
N PHE A 127 -11.99 -4.38 15.85
CA PHE A 127 -11.97 -3.23 14.97
C PHE A 127 -11.14 -2.08 15.56
N TYR A 128 -10.17 -1.58 14.81
CA TYR A 128 -9.40 -0.39 15.17
C TYR A 128 -9.71 0.75 14.23
N LEU A 129 -9.69 1.98 14.76
CA LEU A 129 -9.84 3.21 14.02
C LEU A 129 -8.58 4.07 14.23
N LEU A 130 -7.94 4.44 13.14
CA LEU A 130 -6.78 5.31 13.09
C LEU A 130 -7.20 6.63 12.43
N THR A 131 -7.19 7.72 13.20
CA THR A 131 -7.51 9.06 12.71
C THR A 131 -6.30 9.64 12.02
N LEU A 132 -6.45 10.07 10.76
CA LEU A 132 -5.35 10.58 9.94
C LEU A 132 -5.30 12.11 10.00
N ALA A 133 -4.10 12.67 9.93
CA ALA A 133 -3.90 14.12 9.93
C ALA A 133 -4.34 14.75 8.61
N ARG A 134 -4.01 14.10 7.49
CA ARG A 134 -4.37 14.55 6.15
C ARG A 134 -5.89 14.43 5.96
N PRO A 135 -6.59 15.51 5.55
CA PRO A 135 -7.99 15.42 5.21
C PRO A 135 -8.18 14.65 3.89
N ALA A 136 -9.32 13.94 3.76
CA ALA A 136 -9.69 13.29 2.52
C ALA A 136 -9.84 14.28 1.35
N HIS A 137 -9.77 13.78 0.11
CA HIS A 137 -9.84 14.60 -1.10
C HIS A 137 -11.09 15.51 -1.08
N PRO A 138 -10.99 16.81 -1.42
CA PRO A 138 -12.09 17.76 -1.27
C PRO A 138 -13.37 17.38 -2.04
N THR A 139 -13.24 16.77 -3.22
CA THR A 139 -14.40 16.29 -4.00
C THR A 139 -15.07 15.08 -3.33
N LEU A 140 -14.30 14.22 -2.65
CA LEU A 140 -14.80 13.07 -1.89
C LEU A 140 -15.54 13.54 -0.63
N ARG A 141 -15.00 14.54 0.07
CA ARG A 141 -15.68 15.20 1.19
C ARG A 141 -16.99 15.86 0.73
N SER A 142 -16.97 16.51 -0.42
CA SER A 142 -18.18 17.11 -1.02
C SER A 142 -19.23 16.05 -1.39
N ALA A 143 -18.81 14.89 -1.87
CA ALA A 143 -19.69 13.74 -2.13
C ALA A 143 -20.37 13.22 -0.85
N VAL A 144 -19.63 13.17 0.27
CA VAL A 144 -20.18 12.80 1.58
C VAL A 144 -21.16 13.85 2.11
N VAL A 145 -20.88 15.14 1.93
CA VAL A 145 -21.82 16.22 2.30
C VAL A 145 -23.14 16.07 1.54
N ARG A 146 -23.07 15.79 0.22
CA ARG A 146 -24.26 15.55 -0.60
C ARG A 146 -25.05 14.33 -0.12
N HIS A 147 -24.37 13.23 0.22
CA HIS A 147 -25.03 12.08 0.84
C HIS A 147 -25.76 12.44 2.15
N ARG A 148 -25.11 13.19 3.05
CA ARG A 148 -25.73 13.60 4.33
C ARG A 148 -26.95 14.50 4.10
N ALA A 149 -26.89 15.39 3.11
CA ALA A 149 -28.02 16.25 2.74
C ALA A 149 -29.20 15.43 2.20
N GLN A 150 -28.93 14.49 1.29
CA GLN A 150 -29.96 13.60 0.73
C GLN A 150 -30.58 12.72 1.81
N HIS A 151 -29.76 12.04 2.62
CA HIS A 151 -30.24 11.21 3.72
C HIS A 151 -31.12 12.00 4.70
N ARG A 152 -30.75 13.26 5.01
CA ARG A 152 -31.58 14.12 5.86
C ARG A 152 -32.93 14.44 5.22
N ALA A 153 -32.93 14.83 3.94
CA ALA A 153 -34.17 15.12 3.21
C ALA A 153 -35.10 13.90 3.19
N ASP A 154 -34.56 12.72 2.91
CA ASP A 154 -35.36 11.49 2.85
C ASP A 154 -35.88 11.07 4.24
N SER A 155 -35.05 11.21 5.28
CA SER A 155 -35.45 10.92 6.66
C SER A 155 -36.55 11.85 7.16
N THR A 156 -36.61 13.09 6.65
CA THR A 156 -37.72 14.02 6.96
C THR A 156 -38.98 13.75 6.16
N ALA A 157 -38.89 13.06 5.01
CA ALA A 157 -40.02 12.77 4.15
C ALA A 157 -40.82 11.53 4.58
N SER A 158 -40.18 10.56 5.26
CA SER A 158 -40.84 9.34 5.72
C SER A 158 -40.37 8.93 7.12
N PRO A 159 -41.30 8.69 8.07
CA PRO A 159 -40.96 8.18 9.40
C PRO A 159 -40.47 6.72 9.37
N PHE A 160 -40.64 6.00 8.25
CA PHE A 160 -40.15 4.64 8.06
C PHE A 160 -38.76 4.58 7.40
N GLY A 161 -38.12 5.74 7.21
CA GLY A 161 -36.82 5.87 6.57
C GLY A 161 -36.90 5.98 5.04
N PRO A 162 -35.77 6.29 4.38
CA PRO A 162 -35.69 6.42 2.93
C PRO A 162 -36.13 5.13 2.23
N ALA A 163 -36.99 5.25 1.20
CA ALA A 163 -37.01 4.24 0.14
C ALA A 163 -35.67 4.37 -0.59
N GLN A 164 -34.73 3.46 -0.34
CA GLN A 164 -33.42 3.48 -0.99
C GLN A 164 -33.62 3.58 -2.50
N HIS A 165 -33.32 4.75 -3.09
CA HIS A 165 -33.31 4.92 -4.54
C HIS A 165 -31.85 4.85 -5.00
N PRO A 166 -31.36 3.66 -5.40
CA PRO A 166 -30.00 3.51 -5.91
C PRO A 166 -29.76 4.25 -7.25
N ALA A 167 -30.81 4.80 -7.88
CA ALA A 167 -30.76 5.35 -9.22
C ALA A 167 -30.22 6.79 -9.33
N ASP A 168 -30.23 7.58 -8.25
CA ASP A 168 -29.84 9.01 -8.28
C ASP A 168 -28.43 9.28 -7.70
N ALA A 169 -27.75 8.25 -7.20
CA ALA A 169 -26.35 8.39 -6.83
C ALA A 169 -25.51 8.48 -8.11
N GLY A 170 -25.22 9.72 -8.55
CA GLY A 170 -24.33 9.98 -9.68
C GLY A 170 -23.05 9.11 -9.59
N ARG A 171 -22.52 8.72 -10.75
CA ARG A 171 -21.36 7.82 -10.87
C ARG A 171 -20.25 8.23 -9.89
N ARG A 172 -19.98 7.37 -8.90
CA ARG A 172 -18.90 7.53 -7.92
C ARG A 172 -17.71 6.65 -8.31
N VAL A 173 -16.52 7.03 -7.87
CA VAL A 173 -15.33 6.17 -7.98
C VAL A 173 -15.13 5.54 -6.61
N SER A 174 -15.30 4.22 -6.51
CA SER A 174 -15.04 3.48 -5.27
C SER A 174 -13.59 3.00 -5.18
N ALA A 175 -13.11 2.68 -3.98
CA ALA A 175 -11.78 2.09 -3.81
C ALA A 175 -11.71 0.72 -4.48
N SER A 176 -12.82 -0.02 -4.47
CA SER A 176 -12.97 -1.29 -5.18
C SER A 176 -12.85 -1.13 -6.71
N ASP A 177 -13.35 -0.04 -7.28
CA ASP A 177 -13.19 0.26 -8.70
C ASP A 177 -11.72 0.52 -9.04
N LEU A 178 -11.01 1.28 -8.20
CA LEU A 178 -9.57 1.51 -8.38
C LEU A 178 -8.78 0.20 -8.28
N GLN A 179 -9.08 -0.65 -7.29
CA GLN A 179 -8.43 -1.95 -7.14
C GLN A 179 -8.63 -2.81 -8.39
N ARG A 180 -9.86 -2.85 -8.93
CA ARG A 180 -10.17 -3.58 -10.16
C ARG A 180 -9.42 -3.02 -11.37
N GLN A 181 -9.41 -1.70 -11.53
CA GLN A 181 -8.71 -1.04 -12.65
C GLN A 181 -7.20 -1.34 -12.62
N LEU A 182 -6.58 -1.29 -11.45
CA LEU A 182 -5.16 -1.62 -11.29
C LEU A 182 -4.88 -3.10 -11.58
N ALA A 183 -5.75 -4.01 -11.13
CA ALA A 183 -5.63 -5.43 -11.45
C ALA A 183 -5.75 -5.70 -12.95
N THR A 184 -6.68 -5.03 -13.64
CA THR A 184 -6.84 -5.13 -15.10
C THR A 184 -5.63 -4.57 -15.84
N ALA A 185 -5.10 -3.42 -15.41
CA ALA A 185 -3.92 -2.81 -16.02
C ALA A 185 -2.67 -3.68 -15.84
N ALA A 186 -2.49 -4.31 -14.68
CA ALA A 186 -1.40 -5.24 -14.43
C ALA A 186 -1.49 -6.50 -15.31
N ALA A 187 -2.70 -7.06 -15.48
CA ALA A 187 -2.92 -8.21 -16.36
C ALA A 187 -2.65 -7.87 -17.85
N ALA A 188 -3.00 -6.66 -18.29
CA ALA A 188 -2.72 -6.19 -19.64
C ALA A 188 -1.21 -6.06 -19.90
N GLN A 189 -0.46 -5.47 -18.96
CA GLN A 189 1.00 -5.34 -19.06
C GLN A 189 1.72 -6.70 -19.04
N ALA A 190 1.23 -7.66 -18.26
CA ALA A 190 1.78 -9.02 -18.25
C ALA A 190 1.49 -9.80 -19.56
N SER A 191 0.53 -9.34 -20.35
CA SER A 191 0.15 -9.94 -21.63
C SER A 191 0.80 -9.28 -22.84
N GLU A 192 1.55 -8.17 -22.65
CA GLU A 192 2.34 -7.57 -23.74
C GLU A 192 3.55 -8.45 -24.05
N PRO A 193 3.75 -8.90 -25.30
CA PRO A 193 4.91 -9.69 -25.67
C PRO A 193 6.18 -8.88 -25.42
N GLN A 194 7.10 -9.42 -24.62
CA GLN A 194 8.40 -8.80 -24.43
C GLN A 194 9.10 -8.68 -25.80
N PRO A 195 9.75 -7.54 -26.11
CA PRO A 195 10.47 -7.36 -27.38
C PRO A 195 11.63 -8.36 -27.58
N SER A 196 11.93 -9.18 -26.58
CA SER A 196 12.83 -10.33 -26.62
C SER A 196 12.30 -11.50 -27.48
N ASP A 197 10.98 -11.70 -27.54
CA ASP A 197 10.39 -12.89 -28.15
C ASP A 197 10.06 -12.74 -29.64
N ALA A 198 10.29 -11.55 -30.20
CA ALA A 198 10.07 -11.22 -31.60
C ALA A 198 11.34 -10.67 -32.25
N GLY A 199 12.35 -11.52 -32.40
CA GLY A 199 13.49 -11.26 -33.27
C GLY A 199 14.81 -11.11 -32.53
N GLY A 200 15.66 -12.12 -32.64
CA GLY A 200 17.06 -11.99 -32.27
C GLY A 200 17.71 -10.81 -32.98
N VAL A 201 18.21 -9.85 -32.22
CA VAL A 201 19.11 -8.81 -32.72
C VAL A 201 20.35 -8.82 -31.85
N GLN A 202 21.42 -9.23 -32.49
CA GLN A 202 22.78 -9.40 -32.04
C GLN A 202 23.36 -8.08 -31.51
N TRP A 203 23.55 -7.95 -30.20
CA TRP A 203 24.21 -6.80 -29.58
C TRP A 203 25.73 -6.96 -29.66
N MET A 204 26.29 -6.92 -30.87
CA MET A 204 27.73 -6.82 -31.11
C MET A 204 27.95 -6.05 -32.41
N ASP A 205 27.83 -4.72 -32.35
CA ASP A 205 28.48 -3.79 -33.31
C ASP A 205 28.45 -2.32 -32.86
N ARG A 206 28.43 -2.07 -31.53
CA ARG A 206 28.55 -0.71 -30.96
C ARG A 206 29.88 -0.52 -30.25
N PHE A 207 30.97 -0.97 -30.86
CA PHE A 207 32.32 -0.46 -30.57
C PHE A 207 33.09 -0.38 -31.88
N GLY A 208 32.90 0.73 -32.60
CA GLY A 208 33.74 1.10 -33.72
C GLY A 208 35.15 1.41 -33.22
N PHE A 209 36.10 0.54 -33.56
CA PHE A 209 37.52 0.86 -33.50
C PHE A 209 37.92 1.52 -34.83
N PRO A 210 38.71 2.61 -34.83
CA PRO A 210 39.19 3.21 -36.08
C PRO A 210 40.26 2.30 -36.69
N THR A 211 39.99 1.84 -37.91
CA THR A 211 40.93 1.11 -38.77
C THR A 211 42.15 2.00 -39.05
N THR A 212 43.32 1.58 -38.56
CA THR A 212 44.62 2.14 -38.96
C THR A 212 44.86 1.93 -40.44
N GLU A 213 45.32 3.00 -41.08
CA GLU A 213 45.78 3.07 -42.46
C GLU A 213 46.77 1.95 -42.83
N ALA A 214 46.57 1.38 -44.02
CA ALA A 214 47.65 0.83 -44.82
C ALA A 214 47.62 1.53 -46.19
N VAL A 215 48.74 2.19 -46.46
CA VAL A 215 49.07 3.05 -47.59
C VAL A 215 49.44 2.24 -48.84
N ALA A 216 49.24 2.89 -49.99
CA ALA A 216 49.77 2.62 -51.34
C ALA A 216 49.05 1.55 -52.18
N GLY A 217 48.76 1.77 -53.46
CA GLY A 217 49.07 2.88 -54.35
C GLY A 217 48.57 2.51 -55.74
N THR A 218 48.01 3.47 -56.46
CA THR A 218 47.62 3.29 -57.86
C THR A 218 48.76 3.79 -58.73
N GLU A 219 49.43 2.90 -59.46
CA GLU A 219 50.16 3.29 -60.67
C GLU A 219 49.74 2.41 -61.84
N LEU A 220 49.21 3.07 -62.87
CA LEU A 220 49.15 2.59 -64.24
C LEU A 220 50.56 2.62 -64.82
N SER A 221 50.99 1.53 -65.46
CA SER A 221 52.05 1.62 -66.48
C SER A 221 51.83 0.64 -67.63
N LEU A 222 52.08 1.20 -68.80
CA LEU A 222 51.91 0.73 -70.17
C LEU A 222 52.81 -0.46 -70.57
N ALA A 223 52.30 -1.16 -71.60
CA ALA A 223 53.00 -1.75 -72.76
C ALA A 223 53.64 -3.14 -72.65
N VAL A 224 53.24 -4.05 -73.56
CA VAL A 224 53.97 -4.46 -74.79
C VAL A 224 53.38 -5.77 -75.34
N GLN A 225 53.21 -5.84 -76.66
CA GLN A 225 52.75 -6.97 -77.48
C GLN A 225 53.65 -8.22 -77.38
N VAL A 226 53.07 -9.41 -77.54
CA VAL A 226 53.33 -10.35 -78.65
C VAL A 226 52.01 -10.96 -79.10
#